data_AF-A0A1C6J8D9-F1
#
_entry.id   AF-A0A1C6J8D9-F1
#
_cell.length_a   1.000
_cell.length_b   1.000
_cell.length_c   1.000
_cell.angle_alpha   90.00
_cell.angle_beta   90.00
_cell.angle_gamma   90.00
#
_symmetry.space_group_name_H-M   'P 1'
#
loop_
_entity.id
_entity.type
_entity.pdbx_description
1 polymer ?
#
loop_
_entity_poly.entity_id
_entity_poly.type
_entity_poly.pdbx_seq_one_letter_code
_entity_poly.pdbx_strand_id
1 'polypeptide(L)'
;MSGKMSREKGKRGEREWARCCRDNGYDCRRTSQYCGQSGDASDVVGLPGIHQEVKRVERLDLYGAMLQAKRDAKRGEIPIVAHRKNDHRWVVIMDAEDWFALYGAWEMER
;
A
#
# COMPACT_ATOMS: atom_id res chain seq x y z
N MET A 1 -1.75 -21.41 -14.54
CA MET A 1 -0.94 -21.49 -13.30
C MET A 1 -1.87 -21.35 -12.09
N SER A 2 -1.79 -22.26 -11.11
CA SER A 2 -2.78 -22.37 -10.01
C SER A 2 -2.84 -21.12 -9.12
N GLY A 3 -4.07 -20.62 -8.88
CA GLY A 3 -4.34 -19.40 -8.09
C GLY A 3 -3.82 -19.42 -6.65
N LYS A 4 -3.47 -20.59 -6.10
CA LYS A 4 -2.88 -20.72 -4.75
C LYS A 4 -1.50 -20.07 -4.63
N MET A 5 -0.64 -20.22 -5.64
CA MET A 5 0.71 -19.62 -5.62
C MET A 5 0.66 -18.10 -5.72
N SER A 6 -0.30 -17.56 -6.48
CA SER A 6 -0.52 -16.12 -6.60
C SER A 6 -0.93 -15.50 -5.25
N ARG A 7 -1.85 -16.16 -4.53
CA ARG A 7 -2.33 -15.70 -3.21
C ARG A 7 -1.24 -15.70 -2.15
N GLU A 8 -0.41 -16.74 -2.08
CA GLU A 8 0.69 -16.78 -1.12
C GLU A 8 1.79 -15.74 -1.44
N LYS A 9 2.02 -15.45 -2.73
CA LYS A 9 2.90 -14.36 -3.14
C LYS A 9 2.37 -12.99 -2.70
N GLY A 10 1.06 -12.74 -2.85
CA GLY A 10 0.40 -11.52 -2.36
C GLY A 10 0.61 -11.33 -0.86
N LYS A 11 0.20 -12.32 -0.06
CA LYS A 11 0.37 -12.31 1.42
C LYS A 11 1.82 -12.11 1.85
N ARG A 12 2.80 -12.61 1.09
CA ARG A 12 4.22 -12.39 1.36
C ARG A 12 4.60 -10.93 1.09
N GLY A 13 4.19 -10.37 -0.05
CA GLY A 13 4.38 -8.95 -0.37
C GLY A 13 3.82 -8.04 0.71
N GLU A 14 2.57 -8.27 1.13
CA GLU A 14 1.91 -7.50 2.19
C GLU A 14 2.67 -7.56 3.54
N ARG A 15 3.15 -8.75 3.93
CA ARG A 15 3.96 -8.92 5.15
C ARG A 15 5.30 -8.21 5.07
N GLU A 16 5.94 -8.22 3.90
CA GLU A 16 7.21 -7.54 3.67
C GLU A 16 7.04 -6.01 3.69
N TRP A 17 5.96 -5.48 3.10
CA TRP A 17 5.64 -4.05 3.16
C TRP A 17 5.36 -3.61 4.59
N ALA A 18 4.50 -4.34 5.32
CA ALA A 18 4.24 -4.05 6.73
C ALA A 18 5.52 -4.07 7.59
N ARG A 19 6.49 -4.95 7.27
CA ARG A 19 7.81 -4.93 7.92
C ARG A 19 8.60 -3.66 7.56
N CYS A 20 8.65 -3.28 6.29
CA CYS A 20 9.29 -2.03 5.86
C CYS A 20 8.76 -0.83 6.64
N CYS A 21 7.44 -0.73 6.85
CA CYS A 21 6.84 0.35 7.63
C CYS A 21 7.26 0.29 9.11
N ARG A 22 7.30 -0.90 9.73
CA ARG A 22 7.77 -1.07 11.12
C ARG A 22 9.23 -0.69 11.30
N ASP A 23 10.08 -1.03 10.33
CA ASP A 23 11.49 -0.63 10.33
C ASP A 23 11.66 0.90 10.23
N ASN A 24 10.63 1.63 9.81
CA ASN A 24 10.57 3.10 9.77
C ASN A 24 9.71 3.69 10.91
N GLY A 25 9.38 2.92 11.94
CA GLY A 25 8.71 3.42 13.15
C GLY A 25 7.18 3.39 13.13
N TYR A 26 6.55 2.80 12.11
CA TYR A 26 5.09 2.69 12.03
C TYR A 26 4.61 1.28 12.35
N ASP A 27 3.71 1.11 13.32
CA ASP A 27 3.16 -0.20 13.70
C ASP A 27 2.15 -0.73 12.66
N CYS A 28 2.67 -1.09 11.49
CA CYS A 28 1.85 -1.59 10.40
C CYS A 28 1.63 -3.10 10.48
N ARG A 29 0.44 -3.51 10.06
CA ARG A 29 0.06 -4.93 9.94
C ARG A 29 -0.78 -5.18 8.70
N ARG A 30 -0.66 -6.39 8.16
CA ARG A 30 -1.49 -6.88 7.06
C ARG A 30 -2.93 -7.09 7.52
N THR A 31 -3.89 -6.79 6.67
CA THR A 31 -5.31 -7.06 6.95
C THR A 31 -5.65 -8.53 6.68
N SER A 32 -6.66 -9.04 7.40
CA SER A 32 -7.23 -10.35 7.15
C SER A 32 -8.62 -10.16 6.55
N GLN A 33 -8.77 -10.37 5.25
CA GLN A 33 -10.06 -10.37 4.54
C GLN A 33 -11.09 -11.41 5.06
N TYR A 34 -10.78 -12.18 6.12
CA TYR A 34 -11.56 -13.33 6.58
C TYR A 34 -12.53 -13.08 7.74
N CYS A 35 -12.68 -11.85 8.25
CA CYS A 35 -13.75 -11.53 9.20
C CYS A 35 -14.79 -10.68 8.48
N GLY A 36 -15.86 -11.33 8.02
CA GLY A 36 -16.90 -10.80 7.14
C GLY A 36 -17.77 -9.68 7.70
N GLN A 37 -17.17 -8.60 8.21
CA GLN A 37 -17.85 -7.35 8.60
C GLN A 37 -16.89 -6.18 8.87
N SER A 38 -15.56 -6.37 8.88
CA SER A 38 -14.63 -5.26 9.11
C SER A 38 -14.27 -4.58 7.78
N GLY A 39 -14.90 -3.43 7.51
CA GLY A 39 -14.78 -2.61 6.31
C GLY A 39 -13.43 -1.92 6.10
N ASP A 40 -12.36 -2.71 6.07
CA ASP A 40 -11.04 -2.24 5.67
C ASP A 40 -10.60 -2.93 4.38
N ALA A 41 -10.69 -2.19 3.27
CA ALA A 41 -10.32 -2.67 1.95
C ALA A 41 -8.80 -2.59 1.70
N SER A 42 -8.03 -1.98 2.61
CA SER A 42 -6.59 -1.85 2.49
C SER A 42 -5.88 -3.18 2.73
N ASP A 43 -4.79 -3.43 2.01
CA ASP A 43 -3.93 -4.61 2.17
C ASP A 43 -3.14 -4.56 3.49
N VAL A 44 -2.71 -3.37 3.91
CA VAL A 44 -1.92 -3.10 5.10
C VAL A 44 -2.44 -1.84 5.78
N VAL A 45 -2.56 -1.87 7.11
CA VAL A 45 -2.99 -0.72 7.92
C VAL A 45 -1.87 -0.30 8.86
N GLY A 46 -1.95 0.93 9.39
CA GLY A 46 -1.03 1.45 10.41
C GLY A 46 -0.18 2.66 9.97
N LEU A 47 -0.31 3.11 8.72
CA LEU A 47 0.16 4.44 8.32
C LEU A 47 -1.00 5.44 8.51
N PRO A 48 -0.87 6.45 9.40
CA PRO A 48 -1.94 7.40 9.66
C PRO A 48 -2.35 8.15 8.39
N GLY A 49 -3.65 8.14 8.05
CA GLY A 49 -4.19 8.86 6.91
C GLY A 49 -3.83 8.28 5.53
N ILE A 50 -3.24 7.08 5.45
CA ILE A 50 -2.82 6.47 4.19
C ILE A 50 -3.58 5.15 3.94
N HIS A 51 -4.23 5.06 2.77
CA HIS A 51 -4.75 3.81 2.24
C HIS A 51 -3.65 3.09 1.45
N GLN A 52 -3.37 1.83 1.79
CA GLN A 52 -2.22 1.09 1.25
C GLN A 52 -2.66 -0.09 0.38
N GLU A 53 -2.35 -0.04 -0.91
CA GLU A 53 -2.45 -1.17 -1.85
C GLU A 53 -1.04 -1.73 -2.12
N VAL A 54 -0.82 -3.04 -1.96
CA VAL A 54 0.52 -3.65 -2.04
C VAL A 54 0.65 -4.53 -3.28
N LYS A 55 1.59 -4.20 -4.17
CA LYS A 55 1.87 -4.96 -5.39
C LYS A 55 3.31 -5.49 -5.42
N ARG A 56 3.47 -6.80 -5.12
CA ARG A 56 4.76 -7.53 -5.28
C ARG A 56 4.78 -8.30 -6.60
N VAL A 57 5.00 -7.60 -7.71
CA VAL A 57 4.92 -8.11 -9.08
C VAL A 57 6.05 -7.59 -9.96
N GLU A 58 6.42 -8.37 -10.98
CA GLU A 58 7.51 -8.01 -11.92
C GLU A 58 7.11 -6.91 -12.90
N ARG A 59 5.83 -6.90 -13.30
CA ARG A 59 5.23 -5.87 -14.16
C ARG A 59 3.98 -5.36 -13.46
N LEU A 60 3.95 -4.05 -13.21
CA LEU A 60 2.84 -3.37 -12.59
C LEU A 60 1.99 -2.71 -13.67
N ASP A 61 0.68 -2.97 -13.64
CA ASP A 61 -0.29 -2.07 -14.28
C ASP A 61 -0.49 -0.88 -13.33
N LEU A 62 0.24 0.20 -13.62
CA LEU A 62 0.32 1.39 -12.76
C LEU A 62 -1.06 2.00 -12.52
N TYR A 63 -1.78 2.30 -13.59
CA TYR A 63 -3.04 3.02 -13.51
C TYR A 63 -4.17 2.13 -13.00
N GLY A 64 -4.17 0.83 -13.35
CA GLY A 64 -5.12 -0.12 -12.77
C GLY A 64 -4.95 -0.26 -11.25
N ALA A 65 -3.70 -0.34 -10.77
CA ALA A 65 -3.42 -0.40 -9.34
C ALA A 65 -3.78 0.91 -8.61
N MET A 66 -3.47 2.07 -9.20
CA MET A 66 -3.86 3.37 -8.64
C MET A 66 -5.38 3.54 -8.59
N LEU A 67 -6.10 3.09 -9.62
CA LEU A 67 -7.58 3.12 -9.62
C LEU A 67 -8.16 2.24 -8.50
N GLN A 68 -7.57 1.07 -8.27
CA GLN A 68 -7.97 0.19 -7.16
C GLN A 68 -7.76 0.89 -5.81
N ALA A 69 -6.56 1.44 -5.56
CA ALA A 69 -6.25 2.15 -4.33
C ALA A 69 -7.19 3.34 -4.08
N LYS A 70 -7.48 4.15 -5.12
CA LYS A 70 -8.41 5.29 -5.02
C LYS A 70 -9.84 4.88 -4.68
N ARG A 71 -10.33 3.80 -5.29
CA ARG A 71 -11.70 3.30 -5.06
C ARG A 71 -11.85 2.77 -3.64
N ASP A 72 -10.82 2.11 -3.13
CA ASP A 72 -10.86 1.38 -1.87
C ASP A 72 -10.44 2.28 -0.67
N ALA A 73 -9.83 3.44 -0.94
CA ALA A 73 -9.52 4.48 0.04
C ALA A 73 -10.79 5.13 0.62
N LYS A 74 -10.78 5.32 1.95
CA LYS A 74 -11.85 6.04 2.65
C LYS A 74 -11.69 7.54 2.46
N ARG A 75 -12.78 8.28 2.65
CA ARG A 75 -12.75 9.75 2.63
C ARG A 75 -11.71 10.27 3.62
N GLY A 76 -10.76 11.07 3.11
CA GLY A 76 -9.69 11.66 3.90
C GLY A 76 -8.42 10.82 4.00
N GLU A 77 -8.39 9.63 3.41
CA GLU A 77 -7.15 8.86 3.23
C GLU A 77 -6.48 9.24 1.90
N ILE A 78 -5.14 9.30 1.90
CA ILE A 78 -4.32 9.40 0.69
C ILE A 78 -4.09 7.98 0.16
N PRO A 79 -4.50 7.66 -1.08
CA PRO A 79 -4.26 6.34 -1.68
C PRO A 79 -2.82 6.21 -2.16
N ILE A 80 -2.16 5.12 -1.79
CA ILE A 80 -0.86 4.74 -2.34
C ILE A 80 -0.86 3.34 -2.92
N VAL A 81 0.02 3.11 -3.89
CA VAL A 81 0.48 1.78 -4.27
C VAL A 81 1.91 1.60 -3.79
N ALA A 82 2.11 0.68 -2.85
CA ALA A 82 3.44 0.18 -2.48
C ALA A 82 3.85 -0.93 -3.45
N HIS A 83 4.78 -0.62 -4.35
CA HIS A 83 5.25 -1.56 -5.37
C HIS A 83 6.67 -2.04 -5.09
N ARG A 84 6.90 -3.33 -5.38
CA ARG A 84 8.26 -3.90 -5.41
C ARG A 84 8.35 -4.99 -6.46
N LYS A 85 9.41 -4.92 -7.25
CA LYS A 85 9.90 -5.99 -8.13
C LYS A 85 10.92 -6.86 -7.38
N ASN A 86 11.15 -8.10 -7.82
CA ASN A 86 12.27 -8.91 -7.30
C ASN A 86 13.58 -8.14 -7.39
N ASP A 87 14.43 -8.25 -6.35
CA ASP A 87 15.75 -7.62 -6.25
C ASP A 87 15.77 -6.08 -6.31
N HIS A 88 14.61 -5.45 -6.12
CA HIS A 88 14.48 -4.00 -6.05
C HIS A 88 14.03 -3.55 -4.65
N ARG A 89 14.20 -2.26 -4.37
CA ARG A 89 13.64 -1.60 -3.18
C ARG A 89 12.13 -1.39 -3.36
N TRP A 90 11.44 -1.15 -2.26
CA TRP A 90 10.05 -0.67 -2.31
C TRP A 90 10.01 0.74 -2.88
N VAL A 91 9.00 1.01 -3.71
CA VAL A 91 8.63 2.34 -4.15
C VAL A 91 7.20 2.64 -3.74
N VAL A 92 6.93 3.89 -3.40
CA VAL A 92 5.59 4.39 -3.11
C VAL A 92 5.14 5.21 -4.30
N ILE A 93 3.96 4.89 -4.82
CA ILE A 93 3.35 5.55 -5.97
C ILE A 93 2.06 6.20 -5.48
N MET A 94 1.89 7.47 -5.83
CA MET A 94 0.72 8.30 -5.52
C MET A 94 0.51 9.29 -6.66
N ASP A 95 -0.65 9.97 -6.67
CA ASP A 95 -0.83 11.09 -7.59
C ASP A 95 0.11 12.24 -7.25
N ALA A 96 0.45 13.05 -8.24
CA ALA A 96 1.33 14.19 -8.03
C ALA A 96 0.73 15.21 -7.05
N GLU A 97 -0.59 15.36 -7.04
CA GLU A 97 -1.31 16.25 -6.11
C GLU A 97 -1.08 15.83 -4.64
N ASP A 98 -1.26 14.54 -4.33
CA ASP A 98 -0.97 14.00 -3.00
C ASP A 98 0.50 14.16 -2.62
N TRP A 99 1.41 13.97 -3.57
CA TRP A 99 2.83 14.17 -3.34
C TRP A 99 3.16 15.62 -2.97
N PHE A 100 2.63 16.59 -3.71
CA PHE A 100 2.84 18.02 -3.40
C PHE A 100 2.18 18.42 -2.08
N ALA A 101 1.05 17.82 -1.71
CA ALA A 101 0.45 18.03 -0.39
C ALA A 101 1.37 17.56 0.75
N LEU A 102 1.96 16.37 0.62
CA LEU A 102 2.94 15.85 1.59
C LEU A 102 4.23 16.67 1.58
N TYR A 103 4.74 17.03 0.41
CA TYR A 103 5.95 17.84 0.28
C TYR A 103 5.77 19.22 0.94
N GLY A 104 4.62 19.87 0.72
CA GLY A 104 4.31 21.15 1.35
C GLY A 104 4.24 21.05 2.87
N ALA A 105 3.63 19.99 3.42
CA ALA A 105 3.62 19.76 4.86
C ALA A 105 5.05 19.59 5.42
N TRP A 106 5.88 18.79 4.76
CA TRP A 106 7.28 18.61 5.14
C TRP A 106 8.09 19.91 5.03
N GLU A 107 7.86 20.72 3.99
CA GLU A 107 8.54 22.00 3.78
C GLU A 107 8.23 23.00 4.91
N MET A 108 6.99 23.02 5.39
CA MET A 108 6.55 23.91 6.47
C MET A 108 7.09 23.52 7.86
N GLU A 109 7.48 22.25 8.04
CA GLU A 109 8.06 21.73 9.29
C GLU A 109 9.60 21.87 9.35
N ARG A 110 10.22 22.49 8.34
CA ARG A 110 11.67 22.72 8.26
C ARG A 110 12.12 24.06 8.80
#